data_AF-A0A7Y2YLG4-F1
#
_entry.id   AF-A0A7Y2YLG4-F1
#
_cell.length_a   1.000
_cell.length_b   1.000
_cell.length_c   1.000
_cell.angle_alpha   90.00
_cell.angle_beta   90.00
_cell.angle_gamma   90.00
#
_symmetry.space_group_name_H-M   'P 1'
#
loop_
_entity.id
_entity.type
_entity.pdbx_description
1 polymer ?
#
loop_
_entity_poly.entity_id
_entity_poly.type
_entity_poly.pdbx_seq_one_letter_code
_entity_poly.pdbx_strand_id
1 'polypeptide(L)' 'MKRLPPPGWDDKYRHVMPQYDMLHDADGRLLVNFVGRFESLQEDFRRVCAKLGIESAELPHRNRSDKKSRDTRRKLRN' A
#
# COMPACT_ATOMS: atom_id res chain seq x y z
N MET A 1 -19.69 18.66 -7.80
CA MET A 1 -19.07 17.32 -7.74
C MET A 1 -17.63 17.46 -8.25
N LYS A 2 -16.60 17.28 -7.42
CA LYS A 2 -15.20 17.38 -7.89
C LYS A 2 -14.92 16.20 -8.81
N ARG A 3 -14.54 16.45 -10.07
CA ARG A 3 -14.16 15.40 -11.02
C ARG A 3 -12.89 14.71 -10.50
N LEU A 4 -12.85 13.37 -10.60
CA LEU A 4 -11.61 12.62 -10.37
C LEU A 4 -10.54 13.11 -11.36
N PRO A 5 -9.24 13.06 -10.99
CA PRO A 5 -8.18 13.31 -11.94
C PRO A 5 -8.32 12.37 -13.15
N PRO A 6 -7.97 12.82 -14.36
CA PRO A 6 -8.00 11.97 -15.55
C PRO A 6 -6.99 10.82 -15.39
N PRO A 7 -7.23 9.67 -16.04
CA PRO A 7 -6.27 8.58 -16.09
C PRO A 7 -4.88 9.03 -16.56
N GLY A 8 -3.85 8.63 -15.82
CA GLY A 8 -2.47 9.01 -16.09
C GLY A 8 -1.50 8.49 -15.04
N TRP A 9 -0.20 8.56 -15.32
CA TRP A 9 0.84 8.17 -14.35
C TRP A 9 1.30 9.34 -13.46
N ASP A 10 0.51 10.41 -13.40
CA ASP A 10 0.78 11.56 -12.54
C ASP A 10 0.40 11.29 -11.07
N ASP A 11 0.94 12.13 -10.18
CA ASP A 11 0.75 11.98 -8.74
C ASP A 11 -0.72 11.99 -8.31
N LYS A 12 -1.56 12.80 -8.96
CA LYS A 12 -2.96 12.97 -8.57
C LYS A 12 -3.76 11.72 -8.92
N TYR A 13 -3.53 11.13 -10.10
CA TYR A 13 -4.27 9.93 -10.51
C TYR A 13 -3.83 8.67 -9.76
N ARG A 14 -2.56 8.53 -9.41
CA ARG A 14 -2.05 7.34 -8.70
C ARG A 14 -2.79 7.06 -7.39
N HIS A 15 -3.30 8.09 -6.73
CA HIS A 15 -4.07 7.95 -5.49
C HIS A 15 -5.50 7.43 -5.67
N VAL A 16 -6.00 7.41 -6.91
CA VAL A 16 -7.38 6.96 -7.23
C VAL A 16 -7.41 5.83 -8.26
N MET A 17 -6.28 5.53 -8.90
CA MET A 17 -6.11 4.39 -9.78
C MET A 17 -6.40 3.07 -9.04
N PRO A 18 -7.13 2.12 -9.66
CA PRO A 18 -7.27 0.77 -9.13
C PRO A 18 -5.90 0.13 -8.87
N GLN A 19 -5.70 -0.48 -7.70
CA GLN A 19 -4.45 -1.19 -7.40
C GLN A 19 -4.19 -2.37 -8.34
N TYR A 20 -5.25 -2.93 -8.94
CA TYR A 20 -5.16 -3.96 -9.98
C TYR A 20 -4.25 -3.54 -11.13
N ASP A 21 -4.36 -2.28 -11.58
CA ASP A 21 -3.58 -1.74 -12.71
C ASP A 21 -2.09 -1.60 -12.38
N MET A 22 -1.71 -1.62 -11.09
CA MET A 22 -0.30 -1.60 -10.65
C MET A 22 0.37 -2.97 -10.71
N LEU A 23 -0.42 -4.05 -10.77
CA LEU A 23 0.07 -5.42 -10.62
C LEU A 23 0.05 -6.22 -11.93
N HIS A 24 -0.65 -5.73 -12.96
CA HIS A 24 -0.82 -6.44 -14.22
C HIS A 24 -0.14 -5.72 -15.38
N ASP A 25 0.25 -6.47 -16.42
CA ASP A 25 0.64 -5.90 -17.70
C ASP A 25 -0.57 -5.42 -18.52
N ALA A 26 -0.30 -4.90 -19.72
CA ALA A 26 -1.35 -4.44 -20.65
C ALA A 26 -2.28 -5.57 -21.14
N ASP A 27 -1.84 -6.83 -21.06
CA ASP A 27 -2.62 -8.01 -21.43
C ASP A 27 -3.41 -8.58 -20.23
N GLY A 28 -3.31 -7.96 -19.04
CA GLY A 28 -3.96 -8.44 -17.82
C GLY A 28 -3.24 -9.60 -17.14
N ARG A 29 -1.96 -9.86 -17.44
CA ARG A 29 -1.16 -10.88 -16.73
C ARG A 29 -0.59 -10.32 -15.44
N LEU A 30 -0.75 -11.06 -14.34
CA LEU A 30 -0.20 -10.69 -13.04
C LEU A 30 1.33 -10.78 -13.07
N LEU A 31 2.00 -9.69 -12.72
CA LEU A 31 3.46 -9.54 -12.80
C LEU A 31 4.22 -10.04 -11.55
N VAL A 32 3.51 -10.45 -10.50
CA VAL A 32 4.09 -10.86 -9.22
C VAL A 32 3.67 -12.27 -8.83
N ASN A 33 4.54 -13.00 -8.12
CA ASN A 33 4.26 -14.37 -7.68
C ASN A 33 3.43 -14.47 -6.40
N PHE A 34 3.17 -13.33 -5.73
CA PHE A 34 2.42 -13.27 -4.50
C PHE A 34 1.86 -11.86 -4.27
N VAL A 35 0.61 -11.77 -3.83
CA VAL A 35 -0.05 -10.53 -3.40
C VAL A 35 -0.54 -10.74 -1.97
N GLY A 36 0.05 -10.02 -1.03
CA GLY A 36 -0.37 -10.04 0.38
C GLY A 36 -1.47 -9.02 0.67
N ARG A 37 -2.19 -9.22 1.78
CA ARG A 37 -3.25 -8.31 2.24
C ARG A 37 -2.80 -7.54 3.46
N PHE A 38 -3.27 -6.30 3.59
CA PHE A 38 -2.90 -5.46 4.72
C PHE A 38 -3.51 -5.98 6.04
N GLU A 39 -4.70 -6.58 5.98
CA GLU A 39 -5.40 -7.16 7.12
C GLU A 39 -4.65 -8.38 7.71
N SER A 40 -3.81 -9.04 6.91
CA SER A 40 -2.96 -10.17 7.28
C SER A 40 -1.47 -9.88 7.09
N LEU A 41 -1.05 -8.59 7.17
CA LEU A 41 0.28 -8.13 6.78
C LEU A 41 1.43 -8.94 7.40
N GLN A 42 1.38 -9.20 8.71
CA GLN A 42 2.44 -9.95 9.41
C GLN A 42 2.49 -11.42 9.00
N GLU A 43 1.35 -12.04 8.68
CA GLU A 43 1.30 -13.42 8.21
C GLU A 43 1.82 -13.54 6.76
N ASP A 44 1.36 -12.64 5.89
CA ASP A 44 1.77 -12.61 4.49
C ASP A 44 3.24 -12.26 4.35
N PHE A 45 3.76 -11.36 5.20
CA PHE A 45 5.19 -11.06 5.26
C PHE A 45 6.01 -12.31 5.62
N ARG A 46 5.64 -13.05 6.67
CA ARG A 46 6.29 -14.30 7.05
C ARG A 46 6.28 -15.32 5.90
N ARG A 47 5.18 -15.41 5.16
CA ARG A 47 5.07 -16.29 3.99
C ARG A 47 6.07 -15.94 2.88
N VAL A 48 6.29 -14.64 2.64
CA VAL A 48 7.32 -14.18 1.69
C VAL A 48 8.73 -14.47 2.22
N CYS A 49 9.02 -14.18 3.49
CA CYS A 49 10.31 -14.51 4.10
C CYS A 49 10.66 -15.99 3.98
N ALA A 50 9.70 -16.89 4.29
CA ALA A 50 9.88 -18.32 4.16
C ALA A 50 10.19 -18.75 2.72
N LYS A 51 9.50 -18.17 1.72
CA LYS A 51 9.77 -18.44 0.29
C LYS A 51 11.16 -17.98 -0.14
N LEU A 52 11.69 -16.93 0.47
CA LEU A 52 13.00 -16.35 0.16
C LEU A 52 14.14 -16.96 1.00
N GLY A 53 13.85 -17.88 1.92
CA GLY A 53 14.86 -18.42 2.85
C GLY A 53 15.33 -17.41 3.89
N ILE A 54 14.56 -16.34 4.13
CA ILE A 54 14.83 -15.36 5.17
C ILE A 54 14.23 -15.89 6.46
N GLU A 55 15.04 -15.99 7.52
CA GLU A 55 14.55 -16.35 8.85
C GLU A 55 13.38 -15.46 9.23
N SER A 56 12.29 -16.07 9.71
CA SER A 56 10.99 -15.43 9.89
C SER A 56 11.07 -14.19 10.80
N ALA A 57 11.30 -13.04 10.19
CA ALA A 57 11.42 -11.76 10.88
C ALA A 57 10.04 -11.16 11.17
N GLU A 58 9.88 -10.64 12.37
CA GLU A 58 8.73 -9.79 12.71
C GLU A 58 8.84 -8.45 11.97
N LEU A 59 7.75 -7.99 11.32
CA LEU A 59 7.76 -6.71 10.62
C LEU A 59 7.73 -5.57 11.64
N PRO A 60 8.79 -4.75 11.77
CA PRO A 60 8.84 -3.72 12.80
C PRO A 60 7.95 -2.54 12.42
N HIS A 61 7.14 -2.05 13.36
CA HIS A 61 6.31 -0.85 13.16
C HIS A 61 7.10 0.44 13.36
N ARG A 62 8.06 0.73 12.47
CA ARG A 62 8.95 1.89 12.57
C ARG A 62 8.26 3.23 12.31
N ASN A 63 7.37 3.30 11.33
CA ASN A 63 6.70 4.54 10.90
C ASN A 63 5.34 4.72 11.56
N ARG A 64 5.29 4.65 12.90
CA ARG A 64 4.04 4.81 13.64
C ARG A 64 3.57 6.27 13.60
N SER A 65 2.42 6.52 12.98
CA SER A 65 1.78 7.85 13.02
C SER A 65 1.15 8.13 14.39
N ASP A 66 1.73 9.05 15.16
CA ASP A 66 1.16 9.53 16.43
C ASP A 66 -0.21 10.18 16.23
N LYS A 67 -1.22 9.69 16.97
CA LYS A 67 -2.59 10.23 17.00
C LYS A 67 -2.62 11.69 17.45
N LYS A 68 -1.82 12.09 18.46
CA LYS A 68 -1.79 13.47 18.96
C LYS A 68 -1.32 14.43 17.87
N SER A 69 -0.24 14.09 17.16
CA SER A 69 0.26 14.90 16.05
C SER A 69 -0.76 15.10 14.92
N ARG A 70 -1.62 14.10 14.66
CA ARG A 70 -2.69 14.18 13.65
C ARG A 70 -3.85 15.04 14.14
N ASP A 71 -4.27 14.87 15.39
CA ASP A 71 -5.35 15.68 15.97
C ASP A 71 -4.97 17.15 16.08
N THR A 72 -3.75 17.47 16.51
CA THR A 72 -3.26 18.86 16.57
C THR A 72 -3.22 19.49 15.18
N ARG A 73 -2.69 18.79 14.16
CA ARG A 73 -2.69 19.28 12.78
C ARG A 73 -4.11 19.46 12.23
N ARG A 74 -5.04 18.56 12.57
CA ARG A 74 -6.45 18.68 12.17
C ARG A 74 -7.12 19.90 12.79
N LYS A 75 -6.86 20.20 14.07
CA LYS A 75 -7.40 21.38 14.76
C LYS A 75 -6.86 22.70 14.20
N LEU A 76 -5.58 22.74 13.81
CA LEU A 76 -4.95 23.95 13.23
C LEU A 76 -5.37 24.24 11.78
N ARG A 77 -5.98 23.26 11.09
CA ARG A 77 -6.36 23.35 9.68
C ARG A 77 -7.84 23.71 9.49
N ASN A 78 -8.60 23.78 10.58
CA ASN A 78 -10.00 24.21 10.66
C ASN A 78 -10.06 25.59 11.32
#